data_AF-A0A7C1BF43-F1
#
_entry.id   AF-A0A7C1BF43-F1
#
_cell.length_a   1.000
_cell.length_b   1.000
_cell.length_c   1.000
_cell.angle_alpha   90.00
_cell.angle_beta   90.00
_cell.angle_gamma   90.00
#
_symmetry.space_group_name_H-M   'P 1'
#
loop_
_entity.id
_entity.type
_entity.pdbx_description
1 polymer ?
#
loop_
_entity_poly.entity_id
_entity_poly.type
_entity_poly.pdbx_seq_one_letter_code
_entity_poly.pdbx_strand_id
1 'polypeptide(L)'
;DRIFFAGQITGVEGYLESAASGIYVATNILRMMKGKEPVTFPEDTMIGALMKYITSSVMGELKPMYANFGLLPPPKRRIKNRMIKRKKQAERALKSLEIFKEKVPEVIL
;
A
#
# COMPACT_ATOMS: atom_id res chain seq x y z
N ASP A 1 13.42 -18.56 -2.34
CA ASP A 1 14.23 -17.74 -1.41
C ASP A 1 13.37 -17.01 -0.39
N ARG A 2 13.95 -16.55 0.73
CA ARG A 2 13.30 -15.77 1.81
C ARG A 2 14.00 -14.41 1.99
N ILE A 3 14.14 -13.65 0.91
CA ILE A 3 14.77 -12.33 0.91
C ILE A 3 13.69 -11.29 0.64
N PHE A 4 13.66 -10.23 1.44
CA PHE A 4 12.70 -9.15 1.34
C PHE A 4 13.43 -7.81 1.29
N PHE A 5 12.86 -6.86 0.57
CA PHE A 5 13.36 -5.49 0.46
C PHE A 5 12.30 -4.51 0.94
N ALA A 6 12.71 -3.49 1.68
CA ALA A 6 11.87 -2.40 2.16
C ALA A 6 12.69 -1.11 2.21
N GLY A 7 12.01 0.03 2.22
CA GLY A 7 12.63 1.35 2.15
C GLY A 7 13.06 1.71 0.74
N GLN A 8 13.81 2.79 0.62
CA GLN A 8 14.14 3.44 -0.65
C GLN A 8 14.73 2.50 -1.73
N ILE A 9 15.40 1.40 -1.33
CA ILE A 9 15.91 0.37 -2.26
C ILE A 9 14.82 -0.24 -3.15
N THR A 10 13.55 -0.17 -2.75
CA THR A 10 12.40 -0.67 -3.52
C THR A 10 11.77 0.36 -4.44
N GLY A 11 12.29 1.59 -4.49
CA GLY A 11 11.71 2.69 -5.27
C GLY A 11 10.64 3.50 -4.55
N VAL A 12 10.49 3.36 -3.23
CA VAL A 12 9.71 4.31 -2.42
C VAL A 12 10.53 5.56 -2.10
N GLU A 13 9.87 6.71 -1.96
CA GLU A 13 10.51 7.98 -1.62
C GLU A 13 9.84 8.61 -0.40
N GLY A 14 10.62 8.90 0.65
CA GLY A 14 10.15 9.47 1.91
C GLY A 14 10.19 8.50 3.10
N TYR A 15 10.19 9.07 4.31
CA TYR A 15 10.27 8.29 5.56
C TYR A 15 8.99 7.49 5.82
N LEU A 16 7.83 8.08 5.53
CA LEU A 16 6.54 7.44 5.77
C LEU A 16 6.33 6.23 4.84
N GLU A 17 6.74 6.37 3.59
CA GLU A 17 6.67 5.35 2.55
C GLU A 17 7.66 4.21 2.82
N SER A 18 8.85 4.56 3.30
CA SER A 18 9.83 3.58 3.78
C SER A 18 9.27 2.77 4.95
N ALA A 19 8.68 3.43 5.95
CA ALA A 19 8.02 2.75 7.06
C ALA A 19 6.85 1.86 6.58
N ALA A 20 6.01 2.36 5.67
CA ALA A 20 4.90 1.60 5.10
C ALA A 20 5.36 0.33 4.38
N SER A 21 6.43 0.41 3.59
CA SER A 21 7.03 -0.78 2.95
C SER A 21 7.61 -1.76 3.97
N GLY A 22 8.18 -1.26 5.06
CA GLY A 22 8.66 -2.07 6.19
C GLY A 22 7.51 -2.83 6.87
N ILE A 23 6.39 -2.15 7.12
CA ILE A 23 5.17 -2.77 7.67
C ILE A 23 4.66 -3.87 6.73
N TYR A 24 4.59 -3.59 5.43
CA TYR A 24 4.15 -4.57 4.43
C TYR A 24 5.03 -5.84 4.46
N VAL A 25 6.34 -5.68 4.48
CA VAL A 25 7.31 -6.78 4.54
C VAL A 25 7.20 -7.53 5.87
N ALA A 26 7.18 -6.81 6.99
CA ALA A 26 7.12 -7.41 8.34
C ALA A 26 5.85 -8.24 8.53
N THR A 27 4.69 -7.75 8.07
CA THR A 27 3.44 -8.52 8.09
C THR A 27 3.58 -9.84 7.33
N ASN A 28 4.20 -9.82 6.15
CA ASN A 28 4.38 -11.02 5.34
C ASN A 28 5.40 -12.00 5.94
N ILE A 29 6.50 -11.50 6.48
CA ILE A 29 7.47 -12.32 7.22
C ILE A 29 6.77 -13.01 8.41
N LEU A 30 6.02 -12.25 9.22
CA LEU A 30 5.32 -12.80 10.39
C LEU A 30 4.29 -13.86 9.99
N ARG A 31 3.58 -13.67 8.88
CA ARG A 31 2.64 -14.67 8.35
C ARG A 31 3.35 -15.94 7.92
N MET A 32 4.44 -15.83 7.16
CA MET A 32 5.23 -16.97 6.73
C MET A 32 5.84 -17.74 7.91
N MET A 33 6.30 -17.05 8.95
CA MET A 33 6.77 -17.67 10.20
C MET A 33 5.66 -18.47 10.91
N LYS A 34 4.40 -18.10 10.72
CA LYS A 34 3.22 -18.81 11.24
C LYS A 34 2.66 -19.87 10.28
N GLY A 35 3.36 -20.18 9.17
CA GLY A 35 2.89 -21.13 8.16
C GLY A 35 1.68 -20.64 7.35
N LYS A 36 1.44 -19.32 7.32
CA LYS A 36 0.37 -18.70 6.54
C LYS A 36 0.91 -18.13 5.24
N GLU A 37 0.07 -18.11 4.21
CA GLU A 37 0.38 -17.48 2.93
C GLU A 37 0.58 -15.95 3.06
N PRO A 38 1.51 -15.36 2.28
CA PRO A 38 1.64 -13.91 2.15
C PRO A 38 0.33 -13.24 1.70
N VAL A 39 0.22 -11.94 1.97
CA VAL A 39 -0.94 -11.11 1.64
C VAL A 39 -0.49 -9.76 1.08
N THR A 40 -1.37 -9.19 0.26
CA THR A 40 -1.25 -7.84 -0.26
C THR A 40 -2.24 -6.92 0.46
N PHE A 41 -1.84 -5.71 0.80
CA PHE A 41 -2.77 -4.69 1.30
C PHE A 41 -3.78 -4.32 0.20
N PRO A 42 -5.03 -3.95 0.54
CA PRO A 42 -6.03 -3.60 -0.47
C PRO A 42 -5.55 -2.41 -1.31
N GLU A 43 -5.72 -2.49 -2.63
CA GLU A 43 -5.19 -1.51 -3.59
C GLU A 43 -5.81 -0.10 -3.46
N ASP A 44 -6.94 0.02 -2.77
CA ASP A 44 -7.56 1.31 -2.48
C ASP A 44 -7.07 1.94 -1.17
N THR A 45 -6.17 1.28 -0.45
CA THR A 45 -5.37 1.86 0.64
C THR A 45 -4.10 2.51 0.08
N MET A 46 -3.54 3.50 0.79
CA MET A 46 -2.29 4.14 0.33
C MET A 46 -1.12 3.14 0.31
N ILE A 47 -1.02 2.28 1.31
CA ILE A 47 0.01 1.23 1.39
C ILE A 47 -0.14 0.26 0.21
N GLY A 48 -1.34 -0.29 0.00
CA GLY A 48 -1.58 -1.23 -1.10
C GLY A 48 -1.34 -0.60 -2.48
N ALA A 49 -1.78 0.63 -2.70
CA ALA A 49 -1.56 1.35 -3.95
C ALA A 49 -0.06 1.60 -4.22
N LEU A 50 0.69 2.01 -3.20
CA LEU A 50 2.13 2.24 -3.31
C LEU A 50 2.89 0.93 -3.57
N MET A 51 2.57 -0.14 -2.83
CA MET A 51 3.19 -1.45 -3.03
C MET A 51 2.87 -2.00 -4.41
N LYS A 52 1.63 -1.85 -4.89
CA LYS A 52 1.27 -2.21 -6.26
C LYS A 52 2.11 -1.45 -7.27
N TYR A 53 2.31 -0.14 -7.10
CA TYR A 53 3.10 0.66 -8.04
C TYR A 53 4.53 0.13 -8.16
N ILE A 54 5.23 -0.06 -7.03
CA ILE A 54 6.66 -0.46 -7.04
C ILE A 54 6.88 -1.94 -7.39
N THR A 55 5.86 -2.79 -7.22
CA THR A 55 5.94 -4.23 -7.57
C THR A 55 5.33 -4.56 -8.92
N SER A 56 4.48 -3.69 -9.46
CA SER A 56 3.95 -3.85 -10.82
C SER A 56 5.09 -3.73 -11.81
N SER A 57 5.06 -4.57 -12.85
CA SER A 57 6.01 -4.53 -13.96
C SER A 57 5.89 -3.19 -14.67
N VAL A 58 6.66 -2.20 -14.23
CA VAL A 58 6.76 -0.93 -14.94
C VAL A 58 7.34 -1.27 -16.31
N MET A 59 6.57 -1.03 -17.38
CA MET A 59 7.16 -1.03 -18.73
C MET A 59 8.10 0.18 -18.80
N GLY A 60 9.37 -0.03 -18.46
CA GLY A 60 10.40 1.00 -18.41
C GLY A 60 11.05 1.17 -17.04
N GLU A 61 11.67 2.32 -16.83
CA GLU A 61 12.43 2.63 -15.62
C GLU A 61 11.49 2.87 -14.42
N LEU A 62 11.70 2.14 -13.32
CA LEU A 62 11.02 2.37 -12.06
C LEU A 62 11.42 3.75 -11.52
N LYS A 63 10.45 4.66 -11.45
CA LYS A 63 10.66 5.98 -10.85
C LYS A 63 10.37 5.92 -9.36
N PRO A 64 11.19 6.57 -8.51
CA PRO A 64 10.85 6.75 -7.11
C PRO A 64 9.42 7.29 -6.93
N MET A 65 8.70 6.78 -5.93
CA MET A 65 7.31 7.13 -5.70
C MET A 65 7.02 7.40 -4.23
N TYR A 66 6.44 8.56 -3.96
CA TYR A 66 5.91 8.96 -2.66
C TYR A 66 4.37 8.80 -2.61
N ALA A 67 3.80 8.79 -1.41
CA ALA A 67 2.37 8.65 -1.20
C ALA A 67 1.60 9.84 -1.77
N ASN A 68 0.72 9.58 -2.75
CA ASN A 68 -0.10 10.62 -3.34
C ASN A 68 -1.47 10.08 -3.79
N PHE A 69 -2.48 10.95 -3.78
CA PHE A 69 -3.87 10.61 -4.16
C PHE A 69 -4.04 10.15 -5.62
N GLY A 70 -3.02 10.30 -6.47
CA GLY A 70 -3.02 9.80 -7.84
C GLY A 70 -2.87 8.28 -7.92
N LEU A 71 -2.24 7.66 -6.91
CA LEU A 71 -2.12 6.20 -6.80
C LEU A 71 -3.45 5.53 -6.44
N LEU A 72 -4.31 6.23 -5.71
CA LEU A 72 -5.59 5.69 -5.26
C LEU A 72 -6.58 5.61 -6.43
N PRO A 73 -7.37 4.52 -6.53
CA PRO A 73 -8.39 4.39 -7.57
C PRO A 73 -9.34 5.61 -7.59
N PRO A 74 -9.78 6.07 -8.77
CA PRO A 74 -10.72 7.19 -8.84
C PRO A 74 -12.09 6.80 -8.24
N PRO A 75 -12.90 7.77 -7.80
CA PRO A 75 -14.29 7.51 -7.42
C PRO A 75 -15.12 7.07 -8.64
N LYS A 76 -16.15 6.24 -8.40
CA LYS A 76 -17.05 5.73 -9.46
C LYS A 76 -17.77 6.83 -10.25
N ARG A 77 -18.05 7.98 -9.61
CA ARG A 77 -18.65 9.15 -10.25
C ARG A 77 -17.66 10.30 -10.25
N ARG A 78 -17.65 11.08 -11.33
CA ARG A 78 -16.81 12.28 -11.42
C ARG A 78 -17.18 13.28 -10.32
N ILE A 79 -16.19 13.70 -9.55
CA ILE A 79 -16.32 14.75 -8.53
C ILE A 79 -15.44 15.93 -8.96
N LYS A 80 -16.05 17.07 -9.27
CA LYS A 80 -15.32 18.28 -9.70
C LYS A 80 -14.46 18.86 -8.57
N ASN A 81 -14.99 18.90 -7.35
CA ASN A 81 -14.28 19.45 -6.20
C ASN A 81 -13.15 18.51 -5.74
N ARG A 82 -11.89 18.97 -5.83
CA ARG A 82 -10.69 18.20 -5.49
C ARG A 82 -10.65 17.77 -4.02
N MET A 83 -11.08 18.62 -3.09
CA MET A 83 -11.07 18.31 -1.66
C MET A 83 -12.09 17.22 -1.33
N ILE A 84 -13.32 17.34 -1.86
CA ILE A 84 -14.37 16.31 -1.69
C ILE A 84 -13.92 14.99 -2.30
N LYS A 85 -13.27 15.02 -3.48
CA LYS A 85 -12.71 13.82 -4.13
C LYS A 85 -11.70 13.12 -3.23
N ARG A 86 -10.72 13.86 -2.70
CA ARG A 86 -9.67 13.34 -1.81
C ARG A 86 -10.26 12.78 -0.51
N LYS A 87 -11.20 13.49 0.11
CA LYS A 87 -11.88 13.03 1.33
C LYS A 87 -12.55 11.68 1.11
N LYS A 88 -13.32 11.52 0.03
CA LYS A 88 -13.95 10.22 -0.29
C LYS A 88 -12.96 9.10 -0.57
N GLN A 89 -11.82 9.40 -1.22
CA GLN A 89 -10.76 8.42 -1.43
C GLN A 89 -10.15 7.99 -0.09
N ALA A 90 -9.89 8.93 0.82
CA ALA A 90 -9.36 8.65 2.15
C ALA A 90 -10.34 7.84 3.01
N GLU A 91 -11.63 8.21 3.03
CA GLU A 91 -12.67 7.47 3.75
C GLU A 91 -12.77 6.02 3.27
N ARG A 92 -12.74 5.80 1.94
CA ARG A 92 -12.72 4.45 1.37
C ARG A 92 -11.45 3.68 1.76
N ALA A 93 -10.29 4.31 1.63
CA ALA A 93 -9.00 3.72 1.99
C ALA A 93 -8.96 3.27 3.46
N LEU A 94 -9.38 4.14 4.38
CA LEU A 94 -9.42 3.84 5.80
C LEU A 94 -10.39 2.69 6.09
N LYS A 95 -11.58 2.69 5.49
CA LYS A 95 -12.54 1.60 5.65
C LYS A 95 -11.97 0.26 5.18
N SER A 96 -11.32 0.23 4.02
CA SER A 96 -10.70 -0.99 3.49
C SER A 96 -9.54 -1.46 4.35
N LEU A 97 -8.75 -0.54 4.91
CA LEU A 97 -7.66 -0.87 5.83
C LEU A 97 -8.18 -1.50 7.13
N GLU A 98 -9.24 -0.94 7.75
CA GLU A 98 -9.84 -1.51 8.96
C GLU A 98 -10.33 -2.95 8.74
N ILE A 99 -11.10 -3.18 7.66
CA ILE A 99 -11.58 -4.52 7.29
C ILE A 99 -10.41 -5.48 7.05
N PHE A 100 -9.30 -5.00 6.49
CA PHE A 100 -8.12 -5.81 6.24
C PHE A 100 -7.41 -6.18 7.54
N LYS A 101 -7.26 -5.25 8.48
CA LYS A 101 -6.65 -5.49 9.80
C LYS A 101 -7.42 -6.55 10.60
N GLU A 102 -8.75 -6.52 10.55
CA GLU A 102 -9.58 -7.55 11.19
C GLU A 102 -9.30 -8.96 10.64
N LYS A 103 -9.04 -9.08 9.33
CA LYS A 103 -8.76 -10.36 8.67
C LYS A 103 -7.31 -10.81 8.77
N VAL A 104 -6.40 -9.86 8.96
CA VAL A 104 -4.94 -10.06 8.99
C VAL A 104 -4.37 -9.48 10.28
N PRO A 105 -4.46 -10.21 11.41
CA PRO A 105 -3.99 -9.73 12.71
C PRO A 105 -2.47 -9.57 12.79
N GLU A 106 -1.72 -10.02 11.77
CA GLU A 106 -0.27 -9.78 11.64
C GLU A 106 0.06 -8.36 11.12
N VAL A 107 -0.94 -7.54 10.80
CA VAL A 107 -0.72 -6.13 10.43
C VAL A 107 -0.33 -5.32 11.67
N ILE A 108 0.85 -4.69 11.61
CA ILE A 108 1.41 -3.89 12.70
C ILE A 108 1.15 -2.40 12.41
N LEU A 109 -0.12 -1.97 12.53
CA LEU A 109 -0.62 -0.60 12.33
C LEU A 109 -1.68 -0.22 13.37
#